data_AF-A0A7W9PG21-F1
#
_entry.id   AF-A0A7W9PG21-F1
#
_cell.length_a   1.000
_cell.length_b   1.000
_cell.length_c   1.000
_cell.angle_alpha   90.00
_cell.angle_beta   90.00
_cell.angle_gamma   90.00
#
_symmetry.space_group_name_H-M   'P 1'
#
loop_
_entity.id
_entity.type
_entity.pdbx_description
1 polymer ?
#
loop_
_entity_poly.entity_id
_entity_poly.type
_entity_poly.pdbx_seq_one_letter_code
_entity_poly.pdbx_strand_id
1 'polypeptide(L)'
;MYSDPEQRREAVDVTRQELLVRLDRYLPEPDYREFFAWALSADNPDRALFTRIIALTQLGNLTGELLAGLSGADEWPALLRHAVPVNLYQIFEVVSDNLGIGLAEPGARPEARALLRDFDAVAAGDLRHPSTRPVAGLLAPLRSRCDRVSGFAQSLTAEYQRKIRDRYLADRAPAVAPDALEYSVWSGLVANLESGRDVLAALAGTAGEAAVRAATIERYTAVDRTVLGLDRSREELLDTGSKAILVTATLAYFATVFGELSGADPGYPAALDDGSLVAAFETAAALVRLQNDIGTPLLRMTRADRSDLFESLRDGRASNPLSTLRAAANEPALNRFRKDLEHGEFNICLGMMRTADDPGEGLRVLIDDLDYFAERYARLRRELDRQLTALDRRLRDRRGIELTRRFVDFHERLYSHRYDTLDGDYAI
;
A
#
# COMPACT_ATOMS: atom_id res chain seq x y z
N MET A 1 -11.46 -14.27 -15.35
CA MET A 1 -10.94 -15.64 -15.26
C MET A 1 -9.81 -15.56 -14.26
N TYR A 2 -9.92 -16.22 -13.10
CA TYR A 2 -8.90 -16.09 -12.06
C TYR A 2 -7.55 -16.58 -12.60
N SER A 3 -6.46 -15.86 -12.28
CA SER A 3 -5.11 -16.41 -12.34
C SER A 3 -5.06 -17.78 -11.65
N ASP A 4 -4.24 -18.68 -12.17
CA ASP A 4 -4.09 -20.05 -11.70
C ASP A 4 -3.77 -20.07 -10.19
N PRO A 5 -4.58 -20.73 -9.33
CA PRO A 5 -4.29 -20.87 -7.91
C PRO A 5 -2.88 -21.43 -7.62
N GLU A 6 -2.32 -22.23 -8.53
CA GLU A 6 -0.95 -22.73 -8.41
C GLU A 6 0.09 -21.60 -8.55
N GLN A 7 -0.07 -20.73 -9.54
CA GLN A 7 0.83 -19.59 -9.77
C GLN A 7 0.82 -18.61 -8.59
N ARG A 8 -0.35 -18.35 -7.98
CA ARG A 8 -0.43 -17.51 -6.77
C ARG A 8 0.34 -18.11 -5.60
N ARG A 9 0.22 -19.43 -5.38
CA ARG A 9 0.98 -20.14 -4.33
C ARG A 9 2.47 -20.09 -4.60
N GLU A 10 2.89 -20.29 -5.84
CA GLU A 10 4.30 -20.21 -6.21
C GLU A 10 4.87 -18.79 -6.00
N ALA A 11 4.12 -17.74 -6.33
CA ALA A 11 4.51 -16.36 -6.05
C ALA A 11 4.74 -16.11 -4.55
N VAL A 12 3.85 -16.63 -3.69
CA VAL A 12 4.02 -16.57 -2.23
C VAL A 12 5.28 -17.33 -1.79
N ASP A 13 5.47 -18.55 -2.29
CA ASP A 13 6.57 -19.42 -1.87
C ASP A 13 7.94 -18.86 -2.30
N VAL A 14 8.08 -18.38 -3.54
CA VAL A 14 9.31 -17.74 -4.03
C VAL A 14 9.61 -16.48 -3.23
N THR A 15 8.63 -15.60 -3.05
CA THR A 15 8.82 -14.36 -2.26
C THR A 15 9.21 -14.69 -0.82
N ARG A 16 8.58 -15.70 -0.19
CA ARG A 16 8.92 -16.15 1.18
C ARG A 16 10.35 -16.67 1.27
N GLN A 17 10.78 -17.50 0.32
CA GLN A 17 12.13 -18.05 0.31
C GLN A 17 13.17 -16.93 0.16
N GLU A 18 12.94 -16.01 -0.76
CA GLU A 18 13.81 -14.86 -0.99
C GLU A 18 13.85 -13.91 0.21
N LEU A 19 12.73 -13.75 0.92
CA LEU A 19 12.65 -13.01 2.18
C LEU A 19 13.51 -13.68 3.26
N LEU A 20 13.37 -14.99 3.47
CA LEU A 20 14.15 -15.76 4.44
C LEU A 20 15.67 -15.63 4.20
N VAL A 21 16.11 -15.68 2.94
CA VAL A 21 17.54 -15.52 2.57
C VAL A 21 18.07 -14.12 2.90
N ARG A 22 17.22 -13.08 2.90
CA ARG A 22 17.64 -11.69 3.09
C ARG A 22 17.43 -11.16 4.51
N LEU A 23 16.82 -11.93 5.41
CA LEU A 23 16.52 -11.47 6.78
C LEU A 23 17.76 -10.96 7.51
N ASP A 24 18.93 -11.59 7.31
CA ASP A 24 20.18 -11.14 7.93
C ASP A 24 20.59 -9.72 7.53
N ARG A 25 20.32 -9.33 6.29
CA ARG A 25 20.59 -7.99 5.77
C ARG A 25 19.51 -6.99 6.18
N TYR A 26 18.24 -7.41 6.11
CA TYR A 26 17.10 -6.52 6.31
C TYR A 26 16.76 -6.26 7.78
N LEU A 27 16.90 -7.25 8.64
CA LEU A 27 16.50 -7.18 10.04
C LEU A 27 17.73 -7.18 10.96
N PRO A 28 18.29 -6.01 11.30
CA PRO A 28 19.50 -5.91 12.11
C PRO A 28 19.34 -6.35 13.58
N GLU A 29 18.11 -6.42 14.10
CA GLU A 29 17.85 -6.82 15.49
C GLU A 29 17.71 -8.35 15.60
N PRO A 30 18.61 -9.04 16.33
CA PRO A 30 18.65 -10.51 16.33
C PRO A 30 17.34 -11.17 16.76
N ASP A 31 16.76 -10.72 17.88
CA ASP A 31 15.52 -11.30 18.42
C ASP A 31 14.35 -11.14 17.44
N TYR A 32 14.23 -9.96 16.81
CA TYR A 32 13.18 -9.70 15.83
C TYR A 32 13.37 -10.49 14.55
N ARG A 33 14.61 -10.62 14.09
CA ARG A 33 14.98 -11.44 12.93
C ARG A 33 14.68 -12.92 13.15
N GLU A 34 15.03 -13.45 14.32
CA GLU A 34 14.75 -14.83 14.70
C GLU A 34 13.25 -15.09 14.83
N PHE A 35 12.50 -14.16 15.43
CA PHE A 35 11.04 -14.20 15.46
C PHE A 35 10.46 -14.24 14.04
N PHE A 36 10.90 -13.37 13.14
CA PHE A 36 10.42 -13.29 11.77
C PHE A 36 10.74 -14.56 10.96
N ALA A 37 11.95 -15.10 11.12
CA ALA A 37 12.39 -16.34 10.51
C ALA A 37 11.54 -17.54 10.99
N TRP A 38 11.33 -17.66 12.29
CA TRP A 38 10.45 -18.69 12.86
C TRP A 38 9.01 -18.52 12.39
N ALA A 39 8.48 -17.30 12.37
CA ALA A 39 7.10 -17.03 12.02
C ALA A 39 6.78 -17.41 10.56
N LEU A 40 7.77 -17.33 9.66
CA LEU A 40 7.71 -17.80 8.27
C LEU A 40 7.99 -19.30 8.10
N SER A 41 8.56 -19.97 9.10
CA SER A 41 8.98 -21.37 9.03
C SER A 41 7.79 -22.34 9.07
N ALA A 42 8.02 -23.58 8.60
CA ALA A 42 7.01 -24.65 8.70
C ALA A 42 6.70 -25.06 10.15
N ASP A 43 7.55 -24.69 11.10
CA ASP A 43 7.40 -25.02 12.53
C ASP A 43 6.36 -24.14 13.23
N ASN A 44 5.95 -23.01 12.62
CA ASN A 44 4.91 -22.15 13.17
C ASN A 44 3.51 -22.64 12.70
N PRO A 45 2.64 -23.11 13.61
CA PRO A 45 1.28 -23.54 13.23
C PRO A 45 0.43 -22.39 12.69
N ASP A 46 0.74 -21.15 13.10
CA ASP A 46 0.04 -19.93 12.67
C ASP A 46 0.77 -19.25 11.49
N ARG A 47 1.64 -19.96 10.73
CA ARG A 47 2.38 -19.39 9.59
C ARG A 47 1.46 -18.70 8.60
N ALA A 48 0.33 -19.32 8.23
CA ALA A 48 -0.61 -18.73 7.28
C ALA A 48 -1.24 -17.42 7.78
N LEU A 49 -1.40 -17.28 9.10
CA LEU A 49 -1.84 -16.02 9.71
C LEU A 49 -0.71 -14.98 9.65
N PHE A 50 0.53 -15.38 9.94
CA PHE A 50 1.68 -14.46 9.84
C PHE A 50 1.88 -13.94 8.41
N THR A 51 1.83 -14.82 7.40
CA THR A 51 1.98 -14.41 5.99
C THR A 51 0.83 -13.51 5.52
N ARG A 52 -0.33 -13.57 6.18
CA ARG A 52 -1.43 -12.61 5.96
C ARG A 52 -1.15 -11.26 6.61
N ILE A 53 -0.65 -11.25 7.85
CA ILE A 53 -0.31 -10.02 8.59
C ILE A 53 0.73 -9.17 7.86
N ILE A 54 1.76 -9.81 7.30
CA ILE A 54 2.84 -9.11 6.59
C ILE A 54 2.53 -8.89 5.09
N ALA A 55 1.25 -8.93 4.68
CA ALA A 55 0.78 -8.79 3.29
C ALA A 55 1.24 -9.88 2.29
N LEU A 56 2.18 -10.76 2.63
CA LEU A 56 2.78 -11.73 1.71
C LEU A 56 1.76 -12.58 0.94
N THR A 57 0.69 -13.06 1.59
CA THR A 57 -0.37 -13.81 0.90
C THR A 57 -1.05 -12.96 -0.18
N GLN A 58 -1.40 -11.71 0.13
CA GLN A 58 -2.06 -10.85 -0.84
C GLN A 58 -1.11 -10.42 -1.95
N LEU A 59 0.15 -10.13 -1.63
CA LEU A 59 1.17 -9.83 -2.64
C LEU A 59 1.36 -10.98 -3.62
N GLY A 60 1.30 -12.23 -3.16
CA GLY A 60 1.27 -13.38 -4.05
C GLY A 60 0.02 -13.45 -4.94
N ASN A 61 -1.14 -13.09 -4.41
CA ASN A 61 -2.38 -12.98 -5.20
C ASN A 61 -2.30 -11.86 -6.25
N LEU A 62 -1.78 -10.69 -5.88
CA LEU A 62 -1.54 -9.57 -6.80
C LEU A 62 -0.54 -9.98 -7.88
N THR A 63 0.63 -10.51 -7.49
CA THR A 63 1.67 -10.97 -8.42
C THR A 63 1.12 -11.99 -9.42
N GLY A 64 0.38 -12.99 -8.92
CA GLY A 64 -0.30 -13.98 -9.74
C GLY A 64 -1.27 -13.33 -10.72
N GLU A 65 -2.12 -12.42 -10.27
CA GLU A 65 -3.08 -11.73 -11.15
C GLU A 65 -2.41 -10.86 -12.22
N LEU A 66 -1.39 -10.11 -11.84
CA LEU A 66 -0.67 -9.22 -12.74
C LEU A 66 0.09 -9.99 -13.82
N LEU A 67 0.77 -11.07 -13.45
CA LEU A 67 1.78 -11.72 -14.29
C LEU A 67 1.26 -12.99 -15.00
N ALA A 68 0.24 -13.66 -14.48
CA ALA A 68 -0.26 -14.92 -15.04
C ALA A 68 -0.75 -14.75 -16.48
N GLY A 69 -0.28 -15.61 -17.38
CA GLY A 69 -0.75 -15.65 -18.77
C GLY A 69 -0.45 -14.37 -19.56
N LEU A 70 0.47 -13.53 -19.10
CA LEU A 70 1.04 -12.47 -19.94
C LEU A 70 1.79 -13.12 -21.10
N SER A 71 1.42 -12.75 -22.32
CA SER A 71 2.13 -13.18 -23.53
C SER A 71 3.50 -12.49 -23.57
N GLY A 72 4.59 -13.24 -23.66
CA GLY A 72 5.94 -12.69 -23.74
C GLY A 72 7.00 -13.78 -23.85
N ALA A 73 8.27 -13.36 -23.89
CA ALA A 73 9.41 -14.29 -23.96
C ALA A 73 9.74 -14.93 -22.60
N ASP A 74 9.35 -14.30 -21.49
CA ASP A 74 9.64 -14.80 -20.15
C ASP A 74 8.70 -15.92 -19.77
N GLU A 75 9.30 -17.00 -19.26
CA GLU A 75 8.58 -18.03 -18.55
C GLU A 75 8.23 -17.57 -17.13
N TRP A 76 7.24 -18.24 -16.54
CA TRP A 76 6.73 -17.93 -15.20
C TRP A 76 7.82 -17.80 -14.11
N PRO A 77 8.84 -18.68 -14.02
CA PRO A 77 9.91 -18.52 -13.04
C PRO A 77 10.75 -17.24 -13.24
N ALA A 78 10.91 -16.76 -14.47
CA ALA A 78 11.62 -15.52 -14.75
C ALA A 78 10.79 -14.31 -14.31
N LEU A 79 9.49 -14.30 -14.61
CA LEU A 79 8.55 -13.28 -14.14
C LEU A 79 8.55 -13.16 -12.61
N LEU A 80 8.55 -14.30 -11.91
CA LEU A 80 8.63 -14.30 -10.44
C LEU A 80 9.93 -13.71 -9.93
N ARG A 81 11.09 -14.04 -10.53
CA ARG A 81 12.37 -13.43 -10.14
C ARG A 81 12.35 -11.91 -10.30
N HIS A 82 11.73 -11.40 -11.37
CA HIS A 82 11.58 -9.95 -11.56
C HIS A 82 10.65 -9.31 -10.53
N ALA A 83 9.63 -10.02 -10.04
CA ALA A 83 8.67 -9.50 -9.05
C ALA A 83 9.25 -9.41 -7.62
N VAL A 84 10.21 -10.27 -7.27
CA VAL A 84 10.75 -10.40 -5.90
C VAL A 84 11.17 -9.06 -5.28
N PRO A 85 11.98 -8.19 -5.91
CA PRO A 85 12.40 -6.93 -5.29
C PRO A 85 11.23 -6.05 -4.86
N VAL A 86 10.21 -5.89 -5.72
CA VAL A 86 9.03 -5.08 -5.40
C VAL A 86 8.17 -5.75 -4.34
N ASN A 87 8.00 -7.07 -4.38
CA ASN A 87 7.24 -7.77 -3.36
C ASN A 87 7.89 -7.63 -1.97
N LEU A 88 9.21 -7.79 -1.88
CA LEU A 88 9.94 -7.60 -0.62
C LEU A 88 9.83 -6.16 -0.11
N TYR A 89 9.92 -5.17 -1.01
CA TYR A 89 9.72 -3.78 -0.65
C TYR A 89 8.32 -3.52 -0.10
N GLN A 90 7.28 -4.01 -0.77
CA GLN A 90 5.89 -3.85 -0.32
C GLN A 90 5.61 -4.52 1.03
N ILE A 91 6.22 -5.68 1.33
CA ILE A 91 6.12 -6.33 2.66
C ILE A 91 6.61 -5.38 3.77
N PHE A 92 7.72 -4.68 3.55
CA PHE A 92 8.28 -3.78 4.56
C PHE A 92 7.70 -2.35 4.49
N GLU A 93 7.02 -1.97 3.40
CA GLU A 93 6.23 -0.73 3.34
C GLU A 93 5.06 -0.75 4.32
N VAL A 94 4.50 -1.93 4.61
CA VAL A 94 3.48 -2.08 5.66
C VAL A 94 3.96 -1.51 7.01
N VAL A 95 5.27 -1.52 7.30
CA VAL A 95 5.81 -0.99 8.56
C VAL A 95 5.67 0.53 8.63
N SER A 96 6.02 1.28 7.58
CA SER A 96 5.83 2.73 7.53
C SER A 96 4.36 3.11 7.45
N ASP A 97 3.54 2.34 6.73
CA ASP A 97 2.09 2.57 6.63
C ASP A 97 1.39 2.44 7.97
N ASN A 98 1.77 1.42 8.73
CA ASN A 98 1.32 1.21 10.10
C ASN A 98 1.62 2.43 11.00
N LEU A 99 2.76 3.12 10.82
CA LEU A 99 3.04 4.34 11.59
C LEU A 99 2.05 5.48 11.31
N GLY A 100 1.39 5.47 10.16
CA GLY A 100 0.33 6.40 9.79
C GLY A 100 -1.01 6.15 10.49
N ILE A 101 -1.21 4.96 11.05
CA ILE A 101 -2.45 4.57 11.73
C ILE A 101 -2.68 5.43 12.97
N GLY A 102 -3.92 5.93 13.10
CA GLY A 102 -4.34 6.85 14.16
C GLY A 102 -3.83 8.29 14.01
N LEU A 103 -3.03 8.62 12.97
CA LEU A 103 -2.48 9.97 12.83
C LEU A 103 -3.48 10.99 12.30
N ALA A 104 -4.62 10.54 11.77
CA ALA A 104 -5.64 11.40 11.22
C ALA A 104 -6.65 11.90 12.29
N GLU A 105 -6.59 11.39 13.52
CA GLU A 105 -7.45 11.83 14.64
C GLU A 105 -6.94 13.11 15.33
N PRO A 106 -7.83 14.00 15.82
CA PRO A 106 -7.45 15.12 16.68
C PRO A 106 -6.77 14.61 17.97
N GLY A 107 -5.58 15.12 18.29
CA GLY A 107 -4.79 14.66 19.45
C GLY A 107 -3.91 13.42 19.19
N ALA A 108 -3.73 13.05 17.91
CA ALA A 108 -2.86 11.95 17.50
C ALA A 108 -1.46 11.97 18.16
N ARG A 109 -0.92 10.76 18.35
CA ARG A 109 0.37 10.44 19.00
C ARG A 109 1.53 11.25 18.39
N PRO A 110 2.02 12.33 19.04
CA PRO A 110 3.05 13.20 18.49
C PRO A 110 4.35 12.45 18.15
N GLU A 111 4.67 11.42 18.92
CA GLU A 111 5.87 10.60 18.75
C GLU A 111 5.84 9.80 17.45
N ALA A 112 4.72 9.14 17.13
CA ALA A 112 4.56 8.35 15.91
C ALA A 112 4.60 9.25 14.67
N ARG A 113 3.92 10.41 14.72
CA ARG A 113 3.96 11.40 13.64
C ARG A 113 5.37 11.94 13.41
N ALA A 114 6.10 12.30 14.47
CA ALA A 114 7.46 12.78 14.35
C ALA A 114 8.42 11.68 13.84
N LEU A 115 8.22 10.43 14.25
CA LEU A 115 9.00 9.30 13.75
C LEU A 115 8.77 9.07 12.26
N LEU A 116 7.51 9.01 11.81
CA LEU A 116 7.16 8.83 10.39
C LEU A 116 7.77 9.94 9.53
N ARG A 117 7.60 11.20 9.93
CA ARG A 117 8.16 12.35 9.20
C ARG A 117 9.68 12.30 9.09
N ASP A 118 10.36 11.99 10.19
CA ASP A 118 11.84 11.92 10.18
C ASP A 118 12.33 10.73 9.36
N PHE A 119 11.63 9.59 9.40
CA PHE A 119 11.91 8.44 8.55
C PHE A 119 11.73 8.77 7.07
N ASP A 120 10.58 9.35 6.69
CA ASP A 120 10.27 9.74 5.31
C ASP A 120 11.32 10.73 4.76
N ALA A 121 11.78 11.67 5.60
CA ALA A 121 12.84 12.60 5.24
C ALA A 121 14.18 11.91 4.97
N VAL A 122 14.56 10.92 5.79
CA VAL A 122 15.78 10.12 5.58
C VAL A 122 15.65 9.25 4.34
N ALA A 123 14.53 8.55 4.16
CA ALA A 123 14.28 7.68 3.01
C ALA A 123 14.28 8.47 1.69
N ALA A 124 13.53 9.57 1.61
CA ALA A 124 13.54 10.45 0.44
C ALA A 124 14.93 11.08 0.20
N GLY A 125 15.65 11.43 1.26
CA GLY A 125 17.02 11.95 1.17
C GLY A 125 18.00 10.94 0.57
N ASP A 126 17.97 9.70 1.06
CA ASP A 126 18.82 8.62 0.56
C ASP A 126 18.48 8.23 -0.88
N LEU A 127 17.20 8.21 -1.26
CA LEU A 127 16.81 7.90 -2.65
C LEU A 127 17.22 9.00 -3.64
N ARG A 128 17.22 10.28 -3.22
CA ARG A 128 17.73 11.41 -4.03
C ARG A 128 19.24 11.38 -4.15
N HIS A 129 19.93 11.00 -3.08
CA HIS A 129 21.38 10.98 -3.00
C HIS A 129 21.86 9.64 -2.43
N PRO A 130 21.85 8.57 -3.26
CA PRO A 130 22.16 7.22 -2.80
C PRO A 130 23.50 7.17 -2.06
N SER A 131 23.45 6.75 -0.80
CA SER A 131 24.65 6.60 0.01
C SER A 131 25.13 5.15 0.01
N THR A 132 26.44 4.96 0.10
CA THR A 132 27.04 3.63 0.35
C THR A 132 26.96 3.20 1.82
N ARG A 133 26.45 4.08 2.69
CA ARG A 133 26.29 3.78 4.11
C ARG A 133 25.20 2.70 4.28
N PRO A 134 25.40 1.71 5.16
CA PRO A 134 24.34 0.78 5.54
C PRO A 134 23.12 1.53 6.08
N VAL A 135 21.90 1.09 5.74
CA VAL A 135 20.67 1.78 6.19
C VAL A 135 20.56 1.83 7.71
N ALA A 136 20.96 0.76 8.40
CA ALA A 136 21.06 0.75 9.87
C ALA A 136 21.89 1.93 10.40
N GLY A 137 22.95 2.32 9.70
CA GLY A 137 23.73 3.51 10.02
C GLY A 137 22.94 4.81 9.79
N LEU A 138 22.23 4.92 8.67
CA LEU A 138 21.42 6.11 8.35
C LEU A 138 20.30 6.35 9.37
N LEU A 139 19.63 5.27 9.77
CA LEU A 139 18.48 5.32 10.70
C LEU A 139 18.88 5.24 12.17
N ALA A 140 20.17 5.10 12.50
CA ALA A 140 20.64 5.05 13.89
C ALA A 140 20.12 6.21 14.77
N PRO A 141 20.03 7.47 14.30
CA PRO A 141 19.47 8.57 15.09
C PRO A 141 17.99 8.42 15.47
N LEU A 142 17.23 7.58 14.76
CA LEU A 142 15.80 7.37 15.01
C LEU A 142 15.52 6.22 16.00
N ARG A 143 16.54 5.42 16.35
CA ARG A 143 16.37 4.19 17.13
C ARG A 143 15.67 4.42 18.47
N SER A 144 16.15 5.38 19.27
CA SER A 144 15.56 5.68 20.58
C SER A 144 14.10 6.16 20.51
N ARG A 145 13.63 6.64 19.35
CA ARG A 145 12.22 6.98 19.15
C ARG A 145 11.41 5.76 18.76
N CYS A 146 11.96 4.89 17.92
CA CYS A 146 11.34 3.62 17.57
C CYS A 146 11.08 2.76 18.81
N ASP A 147 12.00 2.74 19.77
CA ASP A 147 11.87 2.00 21.04
C ASP A 147 10.68 2.45 21.91
N ARG A 148 10.04 3.58 21.57
CA ARG A 148 8.88 4.14 22.28
C ARG A 148 7.57 4.00 21.50
N VAL A 149 7.63 3.47 20.28
CA VAL A 149 6.46 3.28 19.42
C VAL A 149 6.24 1.78 19.26
N SER A 150 5.12 1.29 19.78
CA SER A 150 4.72 -0.11 19.57
C SER A 150 4.30 -0.30 18.11
N GLY A 151 5.03 -1.15 17.38
CA GLY A 151 4.68 -1.51 16.00
C GLY A 151 3.38 -2.31 15.94
N PHE A 152 3.07 -3.08 17.00
CA PHE A 152 1.86 -3.89 17.06
C PHE A 152 0.63 -3.01 17.29
N ALA A 153 0.72 -2.06 18.22
CA ALA A 153 -0.37 -1.12 18.51
C ALA A 153 -0.66 -0.17 17.35
N GLN A 154 0.31 0.02 16.45
CA GLN A 154 0.18 0.78 15.21
C GLN A 154 -0.19 -0.10 14.01
N SER A 155 -0.78 -1.29 14.21
CA SER A 155 -1.18 -2.16 13.12
C SER A 155 -2.66 -2.52 13.16
N LEU A 156 -3.26 -2.70 11.97
CA LEU A 156 -4.61 -3.27 11.79
C LEU A 156 -4.76 -4.68 12.38
N THR A 157 -3.64 -5.37 12.63
CA THR A 157 -3.60 -6.78 13.06
C THR A 157 -2.97 -6.96 14.45
N ALA A 158 -2.99 -5.93 15.30
CA ALA A 158 -2.35 -5.92 16.61
C ALA A 158 -2.57 -7.20 17.45
N GLU A 159 -3.82 -7.67 17.53
CA GLU A 159 -4.18 -8.89 18.27
C GLU A 159 -3.48 -10.14 17.70
N TYR A 160 -3.44 -10.27 16.37
CA TYR A 160 -2.82 -11.41 15.71
C TYR A 160 -1.30 -11.37 15.83
N GLN A 161 -0.68 -10.17 15.78
CA GLN A 161 0.75 -10.01 16.04
C GLN A 161 1.11 -10.46 17.46
N ARG A 162 0.34 -10.04 18.47
CA ARG A 162 0.53 -10.49 19.86
C ARG A 162 0.35 -11.99 20.01
N LYS A 163 -0.68 -12.58 19.39
CA LYS A 163 -0.90 -14.03 19.41
C LYS A 163 0.31 -14.81 18.89
N ILE A 164 0.89 -14.39 17.78
CA ILE A 164 2.05 -15.06 17.17
C ILE A 164 3.31 -14.85 18.02
N ARG A 165 3.53 -13.63 18.52
CA ARG A 165 4.61 -13.32 19.47
C ARG A 165 4.53 -14.22 20.70
N ASP A 166 3.37 -14.28 21.36
CA ASP A 166 3.22 -15.02 22.61
C ASP A 166 3.52 -16.51 22.43
N ARG A 167 3.17 -17.08 21.26
CA ARG A 167 3.55 -18.45 20.90
C ARG A 167 5.06 -18.60 20.69
N TYR A 168 5.71 -17.69 19.96
CA TYR A 168 7.16 -17.72 19.77
C TYR A 168 7.91 -17.71 21.11
N LEU A 169 7.49 -16.84 22.03
CA LEU A 169 8.11 -16.72 23.35
C LEU A 169 7.89 -17.98 24.20
N ALA A 170 6.71 -18.59 24.12
CA ALA A 170 6.42 -19.83 24.84
C ALA A 170 7.24 -21.03 24.31
N ASP A 171 7.35 -21.17 22.98
CA ASP A 171 7.85 -22.39 22.35
C ASP A 171 9.35 -22.34 22.03
N ARG A 172 9.91 -21.15 21.78
CA ARG A 172 11.27 -21.01 21.20
C ARG A 172 12.19 -20.09 21.98
N ALA A 173 11.66 -18.98 22.49
CA ALA A 173 12.50 -17.92 23.06
C ALA A 173 11.95 -17.37 24.39
N PRO A 174 11.83 -18.21 25.44
CA PRO A 174 11.26 -17.77 26.73
C PRO A 174 12.10 -16.72 27.47
N ALA A 175 13.36 -16.53 27.06
CA ALA A 175 14.25 -15.53 27.61
C ALA A 175 14.14 -14.15 26.92
N VAL A 176 13.49 -14.06 25.75
CA VAL A 176 13.29 -12.78 25.04
C VAL A 176 12.19 -12.01 25.74
N ALA A 177 12.43 -10.73 26.01
CA ALA A 177 11.41 -9.88 26.61
C ALA A 177 10.25 -9.66 25.62
N PRO A 178 8.97 -9.79 26.05
CA PRO A 178 7.83 -9.60 25.14
C PRO A 178 7.83 -8.25 24.41
N ASP A 179 8.28 -7.20 25.09
CA ASP A 179 8.38 -5.86 24.55
C ASP A 179 9.46 -5.74 23.47
N ALA A 180 10.51 -6.56 23.50
CA ALA A 180 11.59 -6.49 22.51
C ALA A 180 11.04 -6.63 21.08
N LEU A 181 10.08 -7.55 20.86
CA LEU A 181 9.47 -7.79 19.56
C LEU A 181 8.43 -6.72 19.18
N GLU A 182 7.68 -6.20 20.15
CA GLU A 182 6.64 -5.20 19.92
C GLU A 182 7.21 -3.81 19.56
N TYR A 183 8.39 -3.48 20.08
CA TYR A 183 9.08 -2.20 19.87
C TYR A 183 10.23 -2.28 18.86
N SER A 184 10.34 -3.36 18.08
CA SER A 184 11.34 -3.56 17.00
C SER A 184 11.03 -2.77 15.70
N VAL A 185 10.30 -1.65 15.78
CA VAL A 185 9.92 -0.83 14.62
C VAL A 185 11.15 -0.39 13.82
N TRP A 186 12.26 -0.10 14.51
CA TRP A 186 13.50 0.32 13.88
C TRP A 186 14.03 -0.72 12.88
N SER A 187 14.04 -2.01 13.26
CA SER A 187 14.45 -3.09 12.36
C SER A 187 13.54 -3.19 11.12
N GLY A 188 12.24 -2.97 11.26
CA GLY A 188 11.30 -2.94 10.14
C GLY A 188 11.52 -1.75 9.20
N LEU A 189 11.81 -0.57 9.73
CA LEU A 189 12.14 0.62 8.93
C LEU A 189 13.49 0.48 8.20
N VAL A 190 14.46 -0.21 8.80
CA VAL A 190 15.71 -0.58 8.11
C VAL A 190 15.42 -1.49 6.92
N ALA A 191 14.62 -2.53 7.12
CA ALA A 191 14.22 -3.44 6.06
C ALA A 191 13.47 -2.74 4.92
N ASN A 192 12.61 -1.77 5.25
CA ASN A 192 11.90 -0.93 4.29
C ASN A 192 12.87 -0.22 3.33
N LEU A 193 13.83 0.54 3.86
CA LEU A 193 14.75 1.31 3.03
C LEU A 193 15.78 0.42 2.31
N GLU A 194 16.23 -0.69 2.91
CA GLU A 194 17.11 -1.66 2.23
C GLU A 194 16.41 -2.35 1.05
N SER A 195 15.16 -2.77 1.22
CA SER A 195 14.39 -3.40 0.14
C SER A 195 14.00 -2.38 -0.95
N GLY A 196 13.72 -1.12 -0.60
CA GLY A 196 13.55 -0.03 -1.58
C GLY A 196 14.83 0.24 -2.40
N ARG A 197 16.02 0.14 -1.79
CA ARG A 197 17.30 0.18 -2.53
C ARG A 197 17.44 -1.00 -3.49
N ASP A 198 17.01 -2.19 -3.11
CA ASP A 198 17.07 -3.38 -3.97
C ASP A 198 16.17 -3.25 -5.21
N VAL A 199 15.01 -2.58 -5.09
CA VAL A 199 14.16 -2.24 -6.25
C VAL A 199 14.91 -1.38 -7.25
N LEU A 200 15.61 -0.33 -6.80
CA LEU A 200 16.38 0.53 -7.70
C LEU A 200 17.64 -0.15 -8.24
N ALA A 201 18.31 -0.96 -7.42
CA ALA A 201 19.46 -1.74 -7.85
C ALA A 201 19.08 -2.75 -8.96
N ALA A 202 17.88 -3.32 -8.90
CA ALA A 202 17.36 -4.22 -9.94
C ALA A 202 17.12 -3.51 -11.29
N LEU A 203 17.00 -2.18 -11.30
CA LEU A 203 16.81 -1.35 -12.49
C LEU A 203 18.07 -0.57 -12.88
N ALA A 204 19.20 -0.82 -12.21
CA ALA A 204 20.40 -0.03 -12.40
C ALA A 204 20.83 0.05 -13.88
N GLY A 205 20.91 1.27 -14.41
CA GLY A 205 21.34 1.51 -15.79
C GLY A 205 20.25 1.41 -16.86
N THR A 206 18.99 1.19 -16.47
CA THR A 206 17.82 1.29 -17.37
C THR A 206 17.36 2.75 -17.50
N ALA A 207 16.62 3.08 -18.56
CA ALA A 207 15.99 4.38 -18.71
C ALA A 207 14.87 4.59 -17.66
N GLY A 208 14.16 3.53 -17.30
CA GLY A 208 13.07 3.56 -16.31
C GLY A 208 13.48 3.81 -14.87
N GLU A 209 14.76 3.61 -14.51
CA GLU A 209 15.26 3.76 -13.13
C GLU A 209 14.90 5.13 -12.52
N ALA A 210 15.05 6.21 -13.30
CA ALA A 210 14.78 7.57 -12.83
C ALA A 210 13.30 7.78 -12.49
N ALA A 211 12.38 7.21 -13.26
CA ALA A 211 10.94 7.32 -13.03
C ALA A 211 10.52 6.54 -11.78
N VAL A 212 11.04 5.32 -11.58
CA VAL A 212 10.77 4.51 -10.38
C VAL A 212 11.33 5.20 -9.13
N ARG A 213 12.55 5.74 -9.22
CA ARG A 213 13.16 6.54 -8.14
C ARG A 213 12.32 7.75 -7.79
N ALA A 214 11.87 8.51 -8.79
CA ALA A 214 11.02 9.69 -8.58
C ALA A 214 9.71 9.33 -7.89
N ALA A 215 8.99 8.31 -8.38
CA ALA A 215 7.75 7.83 -7.78
C ALA A 215 7.93 7.35 -6.33
N THR A 216 9.05 6.68 -6.04
CA THR A 216 9.37 6.21 -4.68
C THR A 216 9.71 7.37 -3.74
N ILE A 217 10.42 8.41 -4.22
CA ILE A 217 10.65 9.64 -3.45
C ILE A 217 9.32 10.35 -3.17
N GLU A 218 8.47 10.48 -4.19
CA GLU A 218 7.17 11.12 -4.06
C GLU A 218 6.32 10.45 -2.99
N ARG A 219 6.35 9.11 -2.94
CA ARG A 219 5.69 8.32 -1.90
C ARG A 219 5.99 8.82 -0.49
N TYR A 220 7.26 8.85 -0.09
CA TYR A 220 7.64 9.32 1.25
C TYR A 220 7.27 10.79 1.47
N THR A 221 7.43 11.66 0.46
CA THR A 221 7.08 13.08 0.63
C THR A 221 5.58 13.36 0.69
N ALA A 222 4.76 12.49 0.10
CA ALA A 222 3.31 12.64 0.03
C ALA A 222 2.61 12.18 1.32
N VAL A 223 3.17 11.21 2.04
CA VAL A 223 2.63 10.77 3.34
C VAL A 223 2.63 11.91 4.36
N ASP A 224 3.76 12.60 4.54
CA ASP A 224 3.86 13.77 5.43
C ASP A 224 2.81 14.85 5.09
N ARG A 225 2.62 15.08 3.78
CA ARG A 225 1.62 16.04 3.27
C ARG A 225 0.18 15.61 3.54
N THR A 226 -0.12 14.32 3.43
CA THR A 226 -1.45 13.74 3.64
C THR A 226 -1.84 13.81 5.11
N VAL A 227 -0.92 13.44 6.01
CA VAL A 227 -1.15 13.45 7.47
C VAL A 227 -1.34 14.87 8.04
N LEU A 228 -0.80 15.89 7.36
CA LEU A 228 -0.85 17.30 7.79
C LEU A 228 -1.92 18.15 7.07
N GLY A 229 -2.66 17.60 6.11
CA GLY A 229 -3.37 18.37 5.07
C GLY A 229 -4.85 18.68 5.32
N LEU A 230 -5.25 19.18 6.49
CA LEU A 230 -6.67 19.46 6.79
C LEU A 230 -7.30 20.59 5.95
N ASP A 231 -6.50 21.50 5.37
CA ASP A 231 -6.98 22.68 4.61
C ASP A 231 -6.73 22.57 3.09
N ARG A 232 -6.95 21.39 2.49
CA ARG A 232 -6.65 21.14 1.07
C ARG A 232 -7.90 21.03 0.22
N SER A 233 -7.79 21.41 -1.05
CA SER A 233 -8.83 21.16 -2.03
C SER A 233 -9.00 19.66 -2.30
N ARG A 234 -10.18 19.25 -2.78
CA ARG A 234 -10.47 17.86 -3.18
C ARG A 234 -9.44 17.30 -4.18
N GLU A 235 -8.96 18.16 -5.09
CA GLU A 235 -7.95 17.80 -6.09
C GLU A 235 -6.58 17.55 -5.46
N GLU A 236 -6.15 18.41 -4.54
CA GLU A 236 -4.88 18.23 -3.82
C GLU A 236 -4.89 17.03 -2.89
N LEU A 237 -6.03 16.73 -2.25
CA LEU A 237 -6.22 15.53 -1.44
C LEU A 237 -6.07 14.27 -2.29
N LEU A 238 -6.71 14.22 -3.46
CA LEU A 238 -6.59 13.09 -4.37
C LEU A 238 -5.16 12.95 -4.94
N ASP A 239 -4.55 14.05 -5.38
CA ASP A 239 -3.18 14.05 -5.93
C ASP A 239 -2.15 13.61 -4.88
N THR A 240 -2.24 14.16 -3.67
CA THR A 240 -1.32 13.77 -2.59
C THR A 240 -1.59 12.33 -2.16
N GLY A 241 -2.85 11.92 -2.03
CA GLY A 241 -3.23 10.57 -1.66
C GLY A 241 -2.76 9.52 -2.67
N SER A 242 -2.86 9.79 -3.97
CA SER A 242 -2.40 8.87 -5.02
C SER A 242 -0.88 8.73 -5.08
N LYS A 243 -0.15 9.80 -4.74
CA LYS A 243 1.31 9.75 -4.58
C LYS A 243 1.72 9.04 -3.30
N ALA A 244 0.89 9.07 -2.26
CA ALA A 244 1.11 8.38 -0.99
C ALA A 244 0.84 6.86 -1.03
N ILE A 245 0.79 6.23 -2.21
CA ILE A 245 0.77 4.76 -2.38
C ILE A 245 1.81 4.32 -3.41
N LEU A 246 2.20 3.04 -3.37
CA LEU A 246 3.27 2.50 -4.23
C LEU A 246 2.84 2.15 -5.67
N VAL A 247 1.65 2.55 -6.11
CA VAL A 247 1.11 2.16 -7.42
C VAL A 247 1.99 2.64 -8.57
N THR A 248 2.32 3.93 -8.60
CA THR A 248 3.16 4.50 -9.69
C THR A 248 4.54 3.83 -9.73
N ALA A 249 5.19 3.67 -8.58
CA ALA A 249 6.51 3.02 -8.50
C ALA A 249 6.46 1.56 -8.97
N THR A 250 5.42 0.80 -8.56
CA THR A 250 5.22 -0.60 -8.93
C THR A 250 4.98 -0.77 -10.43
N LEU A 251 4.09 0.04 -10.99
CA LEU A 251 3.79 0.00 -12.43
C LEU A 251 4.98 0.43 -13.28
N ALA A 252 5.68 1.50 -12.88
CA ALA A 252 6.90 1.93 -13.55
C ALA A 252 8.00 0.86 -13.50
N TYR A 253 8.16 0.17 -12.37
CA TYR A 253 9.11 -0.92 -12.24
C TYR A 253 8.83 -2.04 -13.25
N PHE A 254 7.61 -2.56 -13.28
CA PHE A 254 7.29 -3.66 -14.21
C PHE A 254 7.31 -3.22 -15.68
N ALA A 255 6.90 -1.98 -15.98
CA ALA A 255 7.01 -1.46 -17.33
C ALA A 255 8.48 -1.39 -17.78
N THR A 256 9.40 -1.03 -16.88
CA THR A 256 10.85 -1.05 -17.13
C THR A 256 11.37 -2.47 -17.33
N VAL A 257 10.94 -3.41 -16.48
CA VAL A 257 11.29 -4.83 -16.63
C VAL A 257 10.90 -5.32 -18.02
N PHE A 258 9.65 -5.10 -18.45
CA PHE A 258 9.20 -5.59 -19.76
C PHE A 258 9.76 -4.81 -20.95
N GLY A 259 9.98 -3.50 -20.79
CA GLY A 259 10.46 -2.62 -21.84
C GLY A 259 11.97 -2.68 -22.09
N GLU A 260 12.76 -3.08 -21.09
CA GLU A 260 14.24 -3.09 -21.19
C GLU A 260 14.91 -4.38 -20.74
N LEU A 261 14.49 -5.00 -19.62
CA LEU A 261 15.23 -6.12 -19.01
C LEU A 261 14.85 -7.49 -19.57
N SER A 262 13.56 -7.73 -19.71
CA SER A 262 12.97 -8.94 -20.29
C SER A 262 13.00 -8.94 -21.82
N GLY A 263 13.12 -7.76 -22.42
CA GLY A 263 13.14 -7.53 -23.85
C GLY A 263 13.32 -6.04 -24.13
N ALA A 264 13.92 -5.70 -25.27
CA ALA A 264 14.10 -4.31 -25.67
C ALA A 264 12.91 -3.86 -26.54
N ASP A 265 11.93 -3.20 -25.93
CA ASP A 265 10.84 -2.56 -26.69
C ASP A 265 11.32 -1.18 -27.21
N PRO A 266 11.46 -1.00 -28.54
CA PRO A 266 11.92 0.27 -29.10
C PRO A 266 10.96 1.43 -28.85
N GLY A 267 9.68 1.16 -28.54
CA GLY A 267 8.68 2.17 -28.21
C GLY A 267 8.75 2.65 -26.76
N TYR A 268 9.36 1.87 -25.86
CA TYR A 268 9.38 2.16 -24.42
C TYR A 268 10.11 3.46 -24.08
N PRO A 269 11.37 3.71 -24.53
CA PRO A 269 12.08 4.94 -24.19
C PRO A 269 11.31 6.20 -24.62
N ALA A 270 10.76 6.20 -25.83
CA ALA A 270 10.01 7.35 -26.34
C ALA A 270 8.70 7.62 -25.56
N ALA A 271 8.03 6.56 -25.07
CA ALA A 271 6.81 6.69 -24.26
C ALA A 271 7.10 7.07 -22.79
N LEU A 272 8.32 6.78 -22.33
CA LEU A 272 8.81 7.23 -21.04
C LEU A 272 9.22 8.71 -21.10
N ASP A 273 10.02 9.09 -22.10
CA ASP A 273 10.58 10.43 -22.27
C ASP A 273 9.50 11.51 -22.44
N ASP A 274 8.41 11.20 -23.15
CA ASP A 274 7.29 12.15 -23.33
C ASP A 274 6.24 12.09 -22.20
N GLY A 275 6.47 11.26 -21.18
CA GLY A 275 5.62 11.13 -20.00
C GLY A 275 4.34 10.33 -20.20
N SER A 276 4.08 9.75 -21.39
CA SER A 276 2.85 8.99 -21.65
C SER A 276 2.65 7.79 -20.72
N LEU A 277 3.74 7.07 -20.40
CA LEU A 277 3.70 5.96 -19.44
C LEU A 277 3.40 6.45 -18.03
N VAL A 278 4.12 7.48 -17.58
CA VAL A 278 3.97 8.05 -16.23
C VAL A 278 2.54 8.56 -16.01
N ALA A 279 1.97 9.27 -16.99
CA ALA A 279 0.59 9.76 -16.92
C ALA A 279 -0.45 8.63 -16.77
N ALA A 280 -0.24 7.48 -17.42
CA ALA A 280 -1.09 6.31 -17.25
C ALA A 280 -0.96 5.71 -15.85
N PHE A 281 0.26 5.66 -15.29
CA PHE A 281 0.50 5.14 -13.95
C PHE A 281 -0.08 6.05 -12.87
N GLU A 282 0.04 7.37 -13.01
CA GLU A 282 -0.57 8.34 -12.10
C GLU A 282 -2.10 8.26 -12.14
N THR A 283 -2.69 8.09 -13.33
CA THR A 283 -4.13 7.88 -13.49
C THR A 283 -4.58 6.58 -12.80
N ALA A 284 -3.83 5.50 -12.95
CA ALA A 284 -4.07 4.25 -12.24
C ALA A 284 -3.94 4.40 -10.72
N ALA A 285 -2.92 5.11 -10.23
CA ALA A 285 -2.74 5.39 -8.81
C ALA A 285 -3.92 6.19 -8.22
N ALA A 286 -4.41 7.22 -8.93
CA ALA A 286 -5.59 7.96 -8.50
C ALA A 286 -6.85 7.09 -8.43
N LEU A 287 -7.05 6.18 -9.39
CA LEU A 287 -8.15 5.22 -9.35
C LEU A 287 -8.06 4.29 -8.15
N VAL A 288 -6.87 3.74 -7.87
CA VAL A 288 -6.65 2.85 -6.73
C VAL A 288 -6.84 3.59 -5.40
N ARG A 289 -6.36 4.83 -5.27
CA ARG A 289 -6.58 5.67 -4.08
C ARG A 289 -8.07 5.90 -3.83
N LEU A 290 -8.84 6.27 -4.85
CA LEU A 290 -10.29 6.44 -4.71
C LEU A 290 -10.95 5.16 -4.20
N GLN A 291 -10.56 4.00 -4.73
CA GLN A 291 -11.11 2.71 -4.29
C GLN A 291 -10.70 2.35 -2.86
N ASN A 292 -9.45 2.63 -2.46
CA ASN A 292 -8.94 2.36 -1.12
C ASN A 292 -9.68 3.17 -0.05
N ASP A 293 -9.94 4.46 -0.32
CA ASP A 293 -10.57 5.37 0.65
C ASP A 293 -12.11 5.23 0.63
N ILE A 294 -12.73 5.14 -0.54
CA ILE A 294 -14.20 5.19 -0.65
C ILE A 294 -14.81 3.78 -0.79
N GLY A 295 -14.13 2.87 -1.46
CA GLY A 295 -14.66 1.57 -1.84
C GLY A 295 -15.34 1.59 -3.21
N THR A 296 -15.07 0.54 -3.99
CA THR A 296 -15.61 0.37 -5.36
C THR A 296 -17.14 0.43 -5.42
N PRO A 297 -17.92 -0.14 -4.47
CA PRO A 297 -19.38 -0.09 -4.53
C PRO A 297 -19.93 1.35 -4.54
N LEU A 298 -19.48 2.21 -3.62
CA LEU A 298 -19.96 3.60 -3.52
C LEU A 298 -19.57 4.45 -4.73
N LEU A 299 -18.36 4.25 -5.26
CA LEU A 299 -17.88 4.94 -6.46
C LEU A 299 -18.71 4.60 -7.71
N ARG A 300 -19.32 3.41 -7.74
CA ARG A 300 -20.12 2.91 -8.87
C ARG A 300 -21.63 3.14 -8.71
N MET A 301 -22.10 3.46 -7.51
CA MET A 301 -23.51 3.82 -7.29
C MET A 301 -23.89 5.06 -8.08
N THR A 302 -25.18 5.17 -8.42
CA THR A 302 -25.71 6.43 -8.95
C THR A 302 -25.79 7.47 -7.84
N ARG A 303 -25.92 8.75 -8.20
CA ARG A 303 -26.15 9.82 -7.23
C ARG A 303 -27.43 9.59 -6.41
N ALA A 304 -28.49 9.09 -7.06
CA ALA A 304 -29.74 8.78 -6.38
C ALA A 304 -29.56 7.66 -5.34
N ASP A 305 -28.92 6.55 -5.72
CA ASP A 305 -28.69 5.44 -4.79
C ASP A 305 -27.83 5.85 -3.58
N ARG A 306 -26.82 6.72 -3.78
CA ARG A 306 -26.03 7.28 -2.68
C ARG A 306 -26.89 8.15 -1.77
N SER A 307 -27.70 9.05 -2.34
CA SER A 307 -28.61 9.88 -1.55
C SER A 307 -29.57 9.04 -0.72
N ASP A 308 -30.22 8.05 -1.34
CA ASP A 308 -31.16 7.15 -0.66
C ASP A 308 -30.48 6.37 0.47
N LEU A 309 -29.26 5.86 0.23
CA LEU A 309 -28.43 5.22 1.26
C LEU A 309 -28.21 6.17 2.44
N PHE A 310 -27.71 7.39 2.21
CA PHE A 310 -27.41 8.31 3.31
C PHE A 310 -28.66 8.89 3.99
N GLU A 311 -29.78 9.04 3.28
CA GLU A 311 -31.06 9.39 3.89
C GLU A 311 -31.53 8.28 4.84
N SER A 312 -31.43 7.01 4.45
CA SER A 312 -31.77 5.89 5.34
C SER A 312 -30.92 5.84 6.62
N LEU A 313 -29.70 6.40 6.59
CA LEU A 313 -28.79 6.46 7.74
C LEU A 313 -29.11 7.64 8.67
N ARG A 314 -29.84 8.66 8.22
CA ARG A 314 -30.20 9.84 9.01
C ARG A 314 -31.26 9.55 10.08
N ASP A 315 -32.03 8.48 9.94
CA ASP A 315 -33.09 8.10 10.88
C ASP A 315 -32.57 7.57 12.24
N GLY A 316 -31.25 7.40 12.37
CA GLY A 316 -30.58 7.00 13.62
C GLY A 316 -30.20 8.19 14.50
N ARG A 317 -30.50 8.10 15.82
CA ARG A 317 -30.31 9.11 16.89
C ARG A 317 -28.84 9.52 17.18
N ALA A 318 -27.99 9.67 16.17
CA ALA A 318 -26.57 9.94 16.29
C ALA A 318 -26.31 11.44 16.54
N SER A 319 -25.46 11.76 17.51
CA SER A 319 -25.15 13.14 17.90
C SER A 319 -24.08 13.80 17.05
N ASN A 320 -23.38 13.06 16.18
CA ASN A 320 -22.40 13.59 15.24
C ASN A 320 -22.26 12.73 13.95
N PRO A 321 -21.75 13.29 12.84
CA PRO A 321 -21.67 12.61 11.54
C PRO A 321 -20.89 11.30 11.58
N LEU A 322 -19.79 11.27 12.34
CA LEU A 322 -18.91 10.11 12.45
C LEU A 322 -19.61 8.96 13.18
N SER A 323 -20.44 9.28 14.18
CA SER A 323 -21.26 8.31 14.89
C SER A 323 -22.37 7.73 14.01
N THR A 324 -22.90 8.49 13.04
CA THR A 324 -23.81 7.96 12.01
C THR A 324 -23.10 6.93 11.13
N LEU A 325 -21.91 7.25 10.62
CA LEU A 325 -21.12 6.28 9.82
C LEU A 325 -20.71 5.04 10.64
N ARG A 326 -20.33 5.22 11.91
CA ARG A 326 -20.01 4.10 12.81
C ARG A 326 -21.24 3.23 13.11
N ALA A 327 -22.43 3.83 13.28
CA ALA A 327 -23.66 3.08 13.48
C ALA A 327 -24.07 2.27 12.23
N ALA A 328 -23.67 2.75 11.05
CA ALA A 328 -23.87 2.09 9.76
C ALA A 328 -22.80 1.02 9.45
N ALA A 329 -22.01 0.57 10.43
CA ALA A 329 -20.88 -0.35 10.24
C ALA A 329 -21.23 -1.72 9.61
N ASN A 330 -22.52 -2.06 9.54
CA ASN A 330 -23.00 -3.27 8.86
C ASN A 330 -23.34 -3.05 7.40
N GLU A 331 -23.41 -1.81 6.92
CA GLU A 331 -23.68 -1.52 5.51
C GLU A 331 -22.47 -1.90 4.65
N PRO A 332 -22.59 -2.90 3.75
CA PRO A 332 -21.45 -3.41 3.01
C PRO A 332 -20.74 -2.35 2.18
N ALA A 333 -21.49 -1.38 1.65
CA ALA A 333 -20.95 -0.30 0.84
C ALA A 333 -20.05 0.66 1.62
N LEU A 334 -20.20 0.76 2.95
CA LEU A 334 -19.44 1.66 3.81
C LEU A 334 -18.21 0.98 4.45
N ASN A 335 -17.85 -0.23 4.02
CA ASN A 335 -16.80 -1.02 4.66
C ASN A 335 -15.43 -0.31 4.73
N ARG A 336 -15.06 0.50 3.73
CA ARG A 336 -13.80 1.27 3.76
C ARG A 336 -13.84 2.40 4.78
N PHE A 337 -14.94 3.16 4.83
CA PHE A 337 -15.15 4.15 5.89
C PHE A 337 -15.10 3.53 7.29
N ARG A 338 -15.69 2.34 7.48
CA ARG A 338 -15.60 1.62 8.74
C ARG A 338 -14.14 1.35 9.13
N LYS A 339 -13.35 0.78 8.21
CA LYS A 339 -11.91 0.53 8.43
C LYS A 339 -11.20 1.81 8.89
N ASP A 340 -11.36 2.90 8.14
CA ASP A 340 -10.61 4.14 8.40
C ASP A 340 -11.07 4.84 9.69
N LEU A 341 -12.35 4.71 10.05
CA LEU A 341 -12.90 5.25 11.30
C LEU A 341 -12.55 4.43 12.54
N GLU A 342 -12.40 3.11 12.40
CA GLU A 342 -12.00 2.19 13.47
C GLU A 342 -10.51 2.30 13.78
N HIS A 343 -9.68 2.50 12.75
CA HIS A 343 -8.24 2.54 12.86
C HIS A 343 -7.64 3.96 12.81
N GLY A 344 -8.48 4.98 12.62
CA GLY A 344 -8.02 6.37 12.55
C GLY A 344 -7.11 6.64 11.36
N GLU A 345 -7.32 5.94 10.24
CA GLU A 345 -6.59 6.16 9.00
C GLU A 345 -7.03 7.48 8.33
N PHE A 346 -6.16 7.99 7.48
CA PHE A 346 -6.50 9.09 6.59
C PHE A 346 -7.46 8.61 5.50
N ASN A 347 -8.45 9.45 5.18
CA ASN A 347 -9.39 9.21 4.08
C ASN A 347 -9.79 10.55 3.48
N ILE A 348 -9.68 10.69 2.15
CA ILE A 348 -9.95 11.94 1.44
C ILE A 348 -11.36 12.49 1.65
N CYS A 349 -12.35 11.66 1.95
CA CYS A 349 -13.75 12.08 2.19
C CYS A 349 -14.04 12.39 3.66
N LEU A 350 -13.17 12.00 4.60
CA LEU A 350 -13.42 12.20 6.03
C LEU A 350 -12.81 13.49 6.58
N GLY A 351 -11.86 14.11 5.87
CA GLY A 351 -11.14 15.30 6.35
C GLY A 351 -12.06 16.45 6.72
N MET A 352 -12.85 16.94 5.77
CA MET A 352 -13.76 18.08 5.97
C MET A 352 -14.95 17.74 6.87
N MET A 353 -15.37 16.47 6.89
CA MET A 353 -16.41 15.97 7.79
C MET A 353 -15.96 16.02 9.26
N ARG A 354 -14.68 15.77 9.54
CA ARG A 354 -14.11 15.80 10.91
C ARG A 354 -14.05 17.21 11.50
N THR A 355 -14.04 18.24 10.66
CA THR A 355 -13.96 19.65 11.07
C THR A 355 -15.31 20.34 11.12
N ALA A 356 -16.40 19.66 10.75
CA ALA A 356 -17.74 20.25 10.76
C ALA A 356 -18.31 20.36 12.18
N ASP A 357 -18.77 21.55 12.55
CA ASP A 357 -19.36 21.83 13.87
C ASP A 357 -20.79 21.27 14.00
N ASP A 358 -21.52 21.18 12.88
CA ASP A 358 -22.90 20.67 12.83
C ASP A 358 -22.97 19.27 12.19
N PRO A 359 -23.71 18.32 12.81
CA PRO A 359 -23.86 16.99 12.23
C PRO A 359 -24.57 16.93 10.86
N GLY A 360 -25.53 17.82 10.63
CA GLY A 360 -26.21 17.91 9.34
C GLY A 360 -25.29 18.43 8.24
N GLU A 361 -24.41 19.36 8.58
CA GLU A 361 -23.36 19.89 7.71
C GLU A 361 -22.31 18.86 7.36
N GLY A 362 -21.73 18.16 8.34
CA GLY A 362 -20.69 17.16 8.06
C GLY A 362 -21.17 16.03 7.14
N LEU A 363 -22.42 15.58 7.29
CA LEU A 363 -22.99 14.58 6.40
C LEU A 363 -23.25 15.10 4.98
N ARG A 364 -23.67 16.36 4.85
CA ARG A 364 -23.87 17.01 3.55
C ARG A 364 -22.53 17.17 2.82
N VAL A 365 -21.48 17.58 3.53
CA VAL A 365 -20.11 17.66 2.99
C VAL A 365 -19.64 16.29 2.51
N LEU A 366 -19.86 15.23 3.29
CA LEU A 366 -19.51 13.87 2.88
C LEU A 366 -20.22 13.44 1.57
N ILE A 367 -21.52 13.71 1.45
CA ILE A 367 -22.28 13.38 0.23
C ILE A 367 -21.75 14.17 -0.98
N ASP A 368 -21.48 15.47 -0.80
CA ASP A 368 -20.93 16.32 -1.85
C ASP A 368 -19.52 15.85 -2.29
N ASP A 369 -18.69 15.41 -1.34
CA ASP A 369 -17.36 14.83 -1.62
C ASP A 369 -17.49 13.50 -2.38
N LEU A 370 -18.41 12.63 -1.95
CA LEU A 370 -18.67 11.35 -2.61
C LEU A 370 -19.16 11.52 -4.05
N ASP A 371 -20.06 12.47 -4.29
CA ASP A 371 -20.53 12.79 -5.64
C ASP A 371 -19.38 13.28 -6.53
N TYR A 372 -18.57 14.21 -6.00
CA TYR A 372 -17.40 14.71 -6.71
C TYR A 372 -16.42 13.59 -7.06
N PHE A 373 -16.07 12.73 -6.11
CA PHE A 373 -15.08 11.67 -6.29
C PHE A 373 -15.60 10.52 -7.15
N ALA A 374 -16.89 10.19 -7.10
CA ALA A 374 -17.50 9.20 -8.01
C ALA A 374 -17.48 9.70 -9.47
N GLU A 375 -17.79 10.97 -9.72
CA GLU A 375 -17.65 11.56 -11.05
C GLU A 375 -16.19 11.60 -11.52
N ARG A 376 -15.27 11.94 -10.61
CA ARG A 376 -13.83 11.93 -10.88
C ARG A 376 -13.34 10.52 -11.23
N TYR A 377 -13.77 9.50 -10.51
CA TYR A 377 -13.48 8.10 -10.78
C TYR A 377 -13.89 7.69 -12.19
N ALA A 378 -15.14 7.98 -12.58
CA ALA A 378 -15.65 7.64 -13.90
C ALA A 378 -14.87 8.35 -15.03
N ARG A 379 -14.46 9.61 -14.81
CA ARG A 379 -13.60 10.34 -15.77
C ARG A 379 -12.22 9.73 -15.87
N LEU A 380 -11.59 9.41 -14.75
CA LEU A 380 -10.25 8.81 -14.70
C LEU A 380 -10.22 7.42 -15.35
N ARG A 381 -11.27 6.59 -15.20
CA ARG A 381 -11.34 5.29 -15.91
C ARG A 381 -11.32 5.48 -17.43
N ARG A 382 -12.13 6.41 -17.95
CA ARG A 382 -12.12 6.74 -19.39
C ARG A 382 -10.82 7.37 -19.86
N GLU A 383 -10.14 8.13 -19.01
CA GLU A 383 -8.81 8.67 -19.30
C GLU A 383 -7.78 7.55 -19.40
N LEU A 384 -7.73 6.66 -18.41
CA LEU A 384 -6.81 5.52 -18.42
C LEU A 384 -7.01 4.65 -19.66
N ASP A 385 -8.25 4.32 -20.01
CA ASP A 385 -8.54 3.52 -21.22
C ASP A 385 -8.02 4.18 -22.49
N ARG A 386 -8.15 5.51 -22.61
CA ARG A 386 -7.61 6.27 -23.74
C ARG A 386 -6.08 6.27 -23.75
N GLN A 387 -5.45 6.50 -22.61
CA GLN A 387 -3.99 6.49 -22.46
C GLN A 387 -3.41 5.11 -22.81
N LEU A 388 -3.99 4.04 -22.25
CA LEU A 388 -3.58 2.66 -22.54
C LEU A 388 -3.78 2.30 -24.01
N THR A 389 -4.89 2.75 -24.64
CA THR A 389 -5.12 2.57 -26.09
C THR A 389 -4.09 3.32 -26.94
N ALA A 390 -3.66 4.51 -26.50
CA ALA A 390 -2.62 5.27 -27.19
C ALA A 390 -1.25 4.59 -27.07
N LEU A 391 -0.91 4.08 -25.88
CA LEU A 391 0.31 3.31 -25.63
C LEU A 391 0.35 2.01 -26.45
N ASP A 392 -0.79 1.34 -26.62
CA ASP A 392 -0.93 0.10 -27.41
C ASP A 392 -0.50 0.25 -28.86
N ARG A 393 -0.59 1.47 -29.41
CA ARG A 393 -0.16 1.79 -30.78
C ARG A 393 1.33 2.07 -30.89
N ARG A 394 2.01 2.28 -29.77
CA ARG A 394 3.41 2.72 -29.69
C ARG A 394 4.35 1.64 -29.19
N LEU A 395 3.90 0.86 -28.20
CA LEU A 395 4.66 -0.22 -27.60
C LEU A 395 4.48 -1.50 -28.39
N ARG A 396 5.58 -2.22 -28.63
CA ARG A 396 5.53 -3.56 -29.21
C ARG A 396 5.19 -4.60 -28.14
N ASP A 397 5.68 -4.40 -26.93
CA ASP A 397 5.40 -5.23 -25.78
C ASP A 397 4.17 -4.68 -25.03
N ARG A 398 3.09 -5.46 -25.05
CA ARG A 398 1.81 -5.09 -24.45
C ARG A 398 1.73 -5.43 -22.96
N ARG A 399 2.74 -6.10 -22.39
CA ARG A 399 2.70 -6.59 -21.01
C ARG A 399 2.57 -5.45 -20.00
N GLY A 400 3.27 -4.33 -20.19
CA GLY A 400 3.14 -3.15 -19.32
C GLY A 400 1.74 -2.52 -19.33
N ILE A 401 1.10 -2.49 -20.51
CA ILE A 401 -0.27 -1.98 -20.68
C ILE A 401 -1.27 -2.89 -19.98
N GLU A 402 -1.16 -4.20 -20.22
CA GLU A 402 -2.07 -5.19 -19.65
C GLU A 402 -1.91 -5.28 -18.14
N LEU A 403 -0.67 -5.24 -17.63
CA LEU A 403 -0.40 -5.20 -16.20
C LEU A 403 -1.05 -3.97 -15.54
N THR A 404 -0.94 -2.79 -16.16
CA THR A 404 -1.57 -1.57 -15.64
C THR A 404 -3.09 -1.71 -15.51
N ARG A 405 -3.73 -2.28 -16.53
CA ARG A 405 -5.18 -2.56 -16.49
C ARG A 405 -5.54 -3.53 -15.37
N ARG A 406 -4.83 -4.66 -15.31
CA ARG A 406 -5.05 -5.71 -14.30
C ARG A 406 -4.81 -5.20 -12.89
N PHE A 407 -3.87 -4.28 -12.69
CA PHE A 407 -3.59 -3.68 -11.40
C PHE A 407 -4.81 -2.92 -10.87
N VAL A 408 -5.43 -2.07 -11.68
CA VAL A 408 -6.64 -1.35 -11.28
C VAL A 408 -7.80 -2.32 -11.06
N ASP A 409 -7.98 -3.30 -11.94
CA ASP A 409 -9.09 -4.28 -11.84
C ASP A 409 -8.95 -5.21 -10.62
N PHE A 410 -7.72 -5.53 -10.22
CA PHE A 410 -7.44 -6.25 -8.98
C PHE A 410 -7.93 -5.45 -7.77
N HIS A 411 -7.56 -4.17 -7.69
CA HIS A 411 -7.96 -3.30 -6.57
C HIS A 411 -9.47 -3.01 -6.58
N GLU A 412 -10.10 -2.89 -7.76
CA GLU A 412 -11.56 -2.78 -7.84
C GLU A 412 -12.27 -3.94 -7.13
N ARG A 413 -11.77 -5.16 -7.35
CA ARG A 413 -12.31 -6.37 -6.71
C ARG A 413 -11.97 -6.43 -5.24
N LEU A 414 -10.71 -6.20 -4.87
CA LEU A 414 -10.25 -6.20 -3.48
C LEU A 414 -11.12 -5.24 -2.63
N TYR A 415 -11.24 -3.99 -3.06
CA TYR A 415 -12.01 -2.96 -2.35
C TYR A 415 -13.53 -3.05 -2.52
N SER A 416 -14.03 -4.07 -3.20
CA SER A 416 -15.46 -4.44 -3.18
C SER A 416 -15.82 -5.38 -2.03
N HIS A 417 -14.83 -6.02 -1.40
CA HIS A 417 -15.05 -6.96 -0.31
C HIS A 417 -14.81 -6.30 1.06
N ARG A 418 -15.27 -7.00 2.11
CA ARG A 418 -15.04 -6.58 3.49
C ARG A 418 -13.56 -6.66 3.84
N TYR A 419 -13.00 -5.64 4.50
CA TYR A 419 -11.57 -5.60 4.75
C TYR A 419 -11.14 -6.79 5.62
N ASP A 420 -11.94 -7.14 6.63
CA ASP A 420 -11.66 -8.25 7.54
C ASP A 420 -11.65 -9.67 6.92
N THR A 421 -12.01 -9.84 5.63
CA THR A 421 -12.03 -11.16 4.96
C THR A 421 -10.75 -11.45 4.19
N LEU A 422 -10.61 -12.72 3.75
CA LEU A 422 -9.49 -13.14 2.90
C LEU A 422 -9.50 -12.44 1.53
N ASP A 423 -10.67 -12.02 1.06
CA ASP A 423 -10.86 -11.42 -0.26
C ASP A 423 -10.83 -9.88 -0.24
N GLY A 424 -10.79 -9.23 0.94
CA GLY A 424 -10.96 -7.78 1.07
C GLY A 424 -9.79 -6.96 1.60
N ASP A 425 -9.18 -7.24 2.78
CA ASP A 425 -7.82 -6.73 3.13
C ASP A 425 -7.22 -7.04 4.53
N TYR A 426 -5.96 -7.49 4.58
CA TYR A 426 -5.04 -7.15 5.69
C TYR A 426 -3.65 -6.78 5.16
N ALA A 427 -3.68 -5.91 4.14
CA ALA A 427 -2.64 -5.14 3.46
C ALA A 427 -2.24 -5.64 2.05
N ILE A 428 -2.60 -4.82 1.04
CA ILE A 428 -1.72 -4.21 0.00
C ILE A 428 -2.11 -2.73 -0.12
#